data_AF-A0A031IAT8-F1
#
_entry.id   AF-A0A031IAT8-F1
#
_cell.length_a   1.000
_cell.length_b   1.000
_cell.length_c   1.000
_cell.angle_alpha   90.00
_cell.angle_beta   90.00
_cell.angle_gamma   90.00
#
_symmetry.space_group_name_H-M   'P 1'
#
loop_
_entity.id
_entity.type
_entity.pdbx_description
1 polymer ?
#
loop_
_entity_poly.entity_id
_entity_poly.type
_entity_poly.pdbx_seq_one_letter_code
_entity_poly.pdbx_strand_id
1 'polypeptide(L)'
;MSMNQQNRHVLVANKVLIAMSGLTRWTKREEGFMYEQHHYNIPGPFLALKWTKSRIRHLLTLLSHCDDKGMLSLVESETLADHARTSVRSLHDNLRLFEEAGLIRYDFHFTGVLSIELVDYLSNYRDLTEESGSFASKTGYTSIWCGMIHHLMEIDHVNILRVALRALVQVERDIHVQSQEKAILTYDEVKGFLPRYCGHRLAVKGMLDQLSRLFDVQLVEDTKDFLSAVKDNISLKRRIHTVTRPLMFQMKIGEKVDSRRIREAERASTLIGWFDLREVARDFVDFDLLEVPQSSLKSLSDTYGFEACDEVLRSIRNDFLRYGERLQETDVYSLFFQSPVLYLNERLRRLSEKLAIA
;
A
#
# COMPACT_ATOMS: atom_id res chain seq x y z
N MET A 1 22.27 12.06 4.70
CA MET A 1 20.84 11.81 4.41
C MET A 1 20.70 10.31 4.35
N SER A 2 20.06 9.70 5.34
CA SER A 2 19.85 8.25 5.44
C SER A 2 18.34 8.02 5.45
N MET A 3 17.74 7.76 4.29
CA MET A 3 16.33 7.40 4.22
C MET A 3 16.15 5.91 4.53
N ASN A 4 16.15 5.58 5.82
CA ASN A 4 15.75 4.26 6.34
C ASN A 4 14.24 4.16 6.65
N GLN A 5 13.46 5.20 6.35
CA GLN A 5 12.07 5.21 6.75
C GLN A 5 11.18 4.46 5.76
N GLN A 6 10.37 3.54 6.28
CA GLN A 6 9.27 2.92 5.56
C GLN A 6 7.99 3.73 5.78
N ASN A 7 7.25 4.00 4.71
CA ASN A 7 5.93 4.64 4.76
C ASN A 7 4.96 3.79 5.58
N ARG A 8 4.22 4.41 6.50
CA ARG A 8 3.22 3.73 7.33
C ARG A 8 2.11 3.09 6.49
N HIS A 9 1.65 3.80 5.47
CA HIS A 9 0.66 3.33 4.49
C HIS A 9 1.20 3.49 3.08
N VAL A 10 1.24 2.39 2.34
CA VAL A 10 1.72 2.34 0.95
C VAL A 10 0.53 2.29 0.02
N LEU A 11 0.42 3.27 -0.86
CA LEU A 11 -0.61 3.27 -1.91
C LEU A 11 -0.07 2.52 -3.13
N VAL A 12 -0.78 1.46 -3.53
CA VAL A 12 -0.40 0.66 -4.70
C VAL A 12 -1.57 0.57 -5.66
N ALA A 13 -1.35 0.99 -6.91
CA ALA A 13 -2.32 0.89 -7.98
C ALA A 13 -2.82 -0.55 -8.14
N ASN A 14 -4.13 -0.73 -8.29
CA ASN A 14 -4.75 -2.04 -8.44
C ASN A 14 -4.18 -2.79 -9.65
N LYS A 15 -3.91 -2.07 -10.75
CA LYS A 15 -3.29 -2.63 -11.97
C LYS A 15 -1.91 -3.26 -11.71
N VAL A 16 -1.12 -2.71 -10.78
CA VAL A 16 0.21 -3.23 -10.41
C VAL A 16 0.07 -4.51 -9.59
N LEU A 17 -0.83 -4.52 -8.61
CA LEU A 17 -1.14 -5.73 -7.82
C LEU A 17 -1.66 -6.86 -8.72
N ILE A 18 -2.52 -6.55 -9.69
CA ILE A 18 -3.02 -7.50 -10.69
C ILE A 18 -1.89 -8.03 -11.56
N ALA A 19 -1.03 -7.16 -12.10
CA ALA A 19 0.13 -7.58 -12.90
C ALA A 19 1.03 -8.56 -12.14
N MET A 20 1.36 -8.23 -10.89
CA MET A 20 2.18 -9.07 -10.00
C MET A 20 1.51 -10.40 -9.62
N SER A 21 0.19 -10.39 -9.44
CA SER A 21 -0.60 -11.60 -9.11
C SER A 21 -0.66 -12.61 -10.27
N GLY A 22 -0.36 -12.16 -11.49
CA GLY A 22 -0.56 -12.92 -12.71
C GLY A 22 -1.92 -12.62 -13.35
N LEU A 23 -1.94 -12.63 -14.68
CA LEU A 23 -3.15 -12.37 -15.45
C LEU A 23 -3.97 -13.63 -15.66
N THR A 24 -5.28 -13.46 -15.60
CA THR A 24 -6.26 -14.48 -15.93
C THR A 24 -6.14 -14.84 -17.41
N ARG A 25 -5.91 -16.12 -17.69
CA ARG A 25 -5.76 -16.63 -19.07
C ARG A 25 -7.09 -16.93 -19.77
N TRP A 26 -8.19 -16.91 -19.03
CA TRP A 26 -9.51 -17.36 -19.49
C TRP A 26 -10.55 -16.29 -19.20
N THR A 27 -10.85 -15.45 -20.17
CA THR A 27 -11.94 -14.46 -20.04
C THR A 27 -12.85 -14.57 -21.26
N LYS A 28 -13.69 -15.61 -21.28
CA LYS A 28 -14.86 -15.62 -22.16
C LYS A 28 -16.02 -14.98 -21.39
N ARG A 29 -16.51 -13.83 -21.86
CA ARG A 29 -17.79 -13.25 -21.43
C ARG A 29 -18.79 -13.31 -22.60
N GLU A 30 -20.07 -13.09 -22.31
CA GLU A 30 -21.16 -13.16 -23.29
C GLU A 30 -20.92 -12.31 -24.56
N GLU A 31 -20.20 -11.19 -24.43
CA GLU A 31 -19.90 -10.26 -25.55
C GLU A 31 -18.46 -10.37 -26.12
N GLY A 32 -17.67 -11.36 -25.71
CA GLY A 32 -16.33 -11.62 -26.28
C GLY A 32 -15.20 -11.85 -25.26
N PHE A 33 -13.96 -11.80 -25.76
CA PHE A 33 -12.74 -11.91 -24.95
C PHE A 33 -12.31 -10.54 -24.43
N MET A 34 -12.43 -10.30 -23.12
CA MET A 34 -11.79 -9.14 -22.48
C MET A 34 -10.55 -9.60 -21.73
N TYR A 35 -9.36 -9.32 -22.26
CA TYR A 35 -8.12 -9.61 -21.55
C TYR A 35 -8.00 -8.71 -20.32
N GLU A 36 -7.65 -9.30 -19.18
CA GLU A 36 -7.54 -8.60 -17.90
C GLU A 36 -6.57 -7.41 -17.96
N GLN A 37 -5.52 -7.51 -18.78
CA GLN A 37 -4.58 -6.41 -19.05
C GLN A 37 -5.26 -5.16 -19.61
N HIS A 38 -6.30 -5.30 -20.43
CA HIS A 38 -7.03 -4.16 -21.00
C HIS A 38 -8.03 -3.60 -20.00
N HIS A 39 -8.70 -4.48 -19.24
CA HIS A 39 -9.62 -4.05 -18.19
C HIS A 39 -8.94 -3.19 -17.12
N TYR A 40 -7.74 -3.58 -16.70
CA TYR A 40 -6.94 -2.84 -15.72
C TYR A 40 -5.97 -1.83 -16.35
N ASN A 41 -5.99 -1.64 -17.68
CA ASN A 41 -5.09 -0.74 -18.40
C ASN A 41 -3.61 -0.91 -17.97
N ILE A 42 -3.13 -2.16 -17.92
CA ILE A 42 -1.79 -2.48 -17.42
C ILE A 42 -0.75 -2.05 -18.45
N PRO A 43 0.20 -1.16 -18.10
CA PRO A 43 1.22 -0.70 -19.02
C PRO A 43 2.14 -1.83 -19.49
N GLY A 44 2.62 -1.72 -20.74
CA GLY A 44 3.56 -2.67 -21.36
C GLY A 44 4.76 -3.05 -20.49
N PRO A 45 5.46 -2.11 -19.84
CA PRO A 45 6.55 -2.39 -18.89
C PRO A 45 6.24 -3.47 -17.84
N PHE A 46 5.03 -3.47 -17.26
CA PHE A 46 4.63 -4.44 -16.24
C PHE A 46 4.31 -5.83 -16.84
N LEU A 47 3.99 -5.89 -18.14
CA LEU A 47 3.69 -7.11 -18.88
C LEU A 47 4.95 -7.77 -19.45
N ALA A 48 6.02 -7.00 -19.67
CA ALA A 48 7.30 -7.49 -20.15
C ALA A 48 8.02 -8.40 -19.14
N LEU A 49 7.67 -8.28 -17.85
CA LEU A 49 8.32 -9.01 -16.78
C LEU A 49 7.52 -10.24 -16.32
N LYS A 50 8.25 -11.35 -16.14
CA LYS A 50 7.75 -12.47 -15.33
C LYS A 50 7.87 -12.12 -13.85
N TRP A 51 6.75 -11.92 -13.16
CA TRP A 51 6.75 -11.64 -11.71
C TRP A 51 7.14 -12.87 -10.89
N THR A 52 8.40 -12.91 -10.44
CA THR A 52 8.94 -13.88 -9.47
C THR A 52 8.74 -13.38 -8.05
N LYS A 53 8.96 -14.25 -7.05
CA LYS A 53 8.90 -13.87 -5.62
C LYS A 53 9.77 -12.65 -5.32
N SER A 54 11.05 -12.70 -5.70
CA SER A 54 12.00 -11.60 -5.44
C SER A 54 11.60 -10.31 -6.14
N ARG A 55 11.08 -10.36 -7.38
CA ARG A 55 10.62 -9.15 -8.10
C ARG A 55 9.43 -8.49 -7.42
N ILE A 56 8.45 -9.30 -7.00
CA ILE A 56 7.28 -8.79 -6.28
C ILE A 56 7.73 -8.13 -4.97
N ARG A 57 8.59 -8.81 -4.20
CA ARG A 57 9.11 -8.28 -2.94
C ARG A 57 9.88 -6.98 -3.14
N HIS A 58 10.82 -6.94 -4.08
CA HIS A 58 11.57 -5.72 -4.39
C HIS A 58 10.67 -4.55 -4.80
N LEU A 59 9.69 -4.76 -5.69
CA LEU A 59 8.82 -3.66 -6.11
C LEU A 59 7.99 -3.11 -4.93
N LEU A 60 7.46 -3.98 -4.09
CA LEU A 60 6.73 -3.58 -2.89
C LEU A 60 7.63 -2.85 -1.88
N THR A 61 8.88 -3.29 -1.73
CA THR A 61 9.88 -2.60 -0.91
C THR A 61 10.18 -1.21 -1.46
N LEU A 62 10.42 -1.07 -2.77
CA LEU A 62 10.64 0.24 -3.37
C LEU A 62 9.45 1.19 -3.14
N LEU A 63 8.23 0.69 -3.32
CA LEU A 63 7.01 1.46 -3.04
C LEU A 63 6.86 1.83 -1.56
N SER A 64 7.35 0.99 -0.64
CA SER A 64 7.27 1.27 0.78
C SER A 64 8.29 2.30 1.27
N HIS A 65 9.32 2.61 0.49
CA HIS A 65 10.40 3.53 0.88
C HIS A 65 10.52 4.77 -0.01
N CYS A 66 9.79 4.85 -1.13
CA CYS A 66 9.79 6.04 -1.98
C CYS A 66 9.05 7.20 -1.33
N ASP A 67 9.46 8.42 -1.68
CA ASP A 67 8.73 9.63 -1.34
C ASP A 67 7.42 9.77 -2.16
N ASP A 68 6.75 10.91 -2.02
CA ASP A 68 5.52 11.24 -2.72
C ASP A 68 5.69 11.45 -4.24
N LYS A 69 6.92 11.54 -4.72
CA LYS A 69 7.30 11.64 -6.13
C LYS A 69 7.83 10.31 -6.69
N GLY A 70 7.93 9.27 -5.87
CA GLY A 70 8.45 7.97 -6.29
C GLY A 70 9.97 7.90 -6.31
N MET A 71 10.65 8.76 -5.55
CA MET A 71 12.11 8.78 -5.43
C MET A 71 12.58 8.10 -4.14
N LEU A 72 13.63 7.30 -4.24
CA LEU A 72 14.44 6.80 -3.13
C LEU A 72 15.84 7.40 -3.27
N SER A 73 16.24 8.26 -2.34
CA SER A 73 17.53 8.96 -2.41
C SER A 73 18.55 8.39 -1.43
N LEU A 74 19.74 8.07 -1.94
CA LEU A 74 20.92 7.65 -1.15
C LEU A 74 20.63 6.50 -0.17
N VAL A 75 20.16 5.36 -0.70
CA VAL A 75 19.80 4.17 0.09
C VAL A 75 20.84 3.07 -0.10
N GLU A 76 21.15 2.35 0.98
CA GLU A 76 22.01 1.17 0.95
C GLU A 76 21.31 -0.03 0.31
N SER A 77 22.04 -0.73 -0.56
CA SER A 77 21.57 -1.94 -1.24
C SER A 77 21.25 -3.06 -0.25
N GLU A 78 22.03 -3.16 0.83
CA GLU A 78 21.81 -4.15 1.90
C GLU A 78 20.46 -3.93 2.57
N THR A 79 20.15 -2.68 2.95
CA THR A 79 18.86 -2.32 3.54
C THR A 79 17.69 -2.71 2.65
N LEU A 80 17.73 -2.39 1.35
CA LEU A 80 16.65 -2.75 0.43
C LEU A 80 16.51 -4.28 0.24
N ALA A 81 17.64 -4.99 0.18
CA ALA A 81 17.64 -6.44 0.05
C ALA A 81 17.06 -7.13 1.32
N ASP A 82 17.41 -6.63 2.50
CA ASP A 82 16.93 -7.12 3.79
C ASP A 82 15.44 -6.91 3.96
N HIS A 83 14.92 -5.71 3.65
CA HIS A 83 13.48 -5.44 3.68
C HIS A 83 12.70 -6.34 2.71
N ALA A 84 13.28 -6.63 1.54
CA ALA A 84 12.69 -7.57 0.57
C ALA A 84 12.93 -9.05 0.92
N ARG A 85 13.69 -9.35 1.99
CA ARG A 85 14.15 -10.69 2.37
C ARG A 85 14.80 -11.43 1.20
N THR A 86 15.76 -10.80 0.55
CA THR A 86 16.55 -11.39 -0.53
C THR A 86 18.04 -11.05 -0.39
N SER A 87 18.87 -11.57 -1.31
CA SER A 87 20.29 -11.18 -1.37
C SER A 87 20.47 -9.89 -2.16
N VAL A 88 21.50 -9.10 -1.84
CA VAL A 88 21.93 -7.92 -2.62
C VAL A 88 22.11 -8.25 -4.10
N ARG A 89 22.65 -9.44 -4.41
CA ARG A 89 22.74 -9.92 -5.81
C ARG A 89 21.38 -9.99 -6.49
N SER A 90 20.38 -10.55 -5.81
CA SER A 90 19.01 -10.62 -6.34
C SER A 90 18.37 -9.24 -6.47
N LEU A 91 18.71 -8.30 -5.59
CA LEU A 91 18.29 -6.90 -5.72
C LEU A 91 18.86 -6.32 -7.02
N HIS A 92 20.19 -6.34 -7.20
CA HIS A 92 20.85 -5.78 -8.39
C HIS A 92 20.36 -6.41 -9.69
N ASP A 93 20.20 -7.73 -9.73
CA ASP A 93 19.66 -8.43 -10.90
C ASP A 93 18.23 -7.96 -11.24
N ASN A 94 17.40 -7.69 -10.23
CA ASN A 94 16.03 -7.22 -10.46
C ASN A 94 15.96 -5.72 -10.78
N LEU A 95 16.80 -4.88 -10.17
CA LEU A 95 16.86 -3.44 -10.50
C LEU A 95 17.22 -3.25 -11.97
N ARG A 96 18.22 -3.97 -12.48
CA ARG A 96 18.57 -3.96 -13.90
C ARG A 96 17.39 -4.33 -14.79
N LEU A 97 16.67 -5.41 -14.46
CA LEU A 97 15.50 -5.83 -15.22
C LEU A 97 14.34 -4.83 -15.16
N PHE A 98 14.15 -4.14 -14.02
CA PHE A 98 13.15 -3.10 -13.88
C PHE A 98 13.50 -1.88 -14.73
N GLU A 99 14.77 -1.49 -14.78
CA GLU A 99 15.25 -0.41 -15.62
C GLU A 99 15.14 -0.75 -17.12
N GLU A 100 15.58 -1.94 -17.53
CA GLU A 100 15.44 -2.44 -18.91
C GLU A 100 13.97 -2.48 -19.37
N ALA A 101 13.04 -2.78 -18.46
CA ALA A 101 11.60 -2.76 -18.74
C ALA A 101 10.99 -1.35 -18.74
N GLY A 102 11.73 -0.32 -18.30
CA GLY A 102 11.26 1.06 -18.18
C GLY A 102 10.37 1.31 -16.97
N LEU A 103 10.50 0.51 -15.91
CA LEU A 103 9.76 0.69 -14.65
C LEU A 103 10.45 1.66 -13.70
N ILE A 104 11.78 1.67 -13.69
CA ILE A 104 12.59 2.51 -12.81
C ILE A 104 13.75 3.14 -13.58
N ARG A 105 14.38 4.15 -12.99
CA ARG A 105 15.75 4.56 -13.28
C ARG A 105 16.55 4.46 -12.00
N TYR A 106 17.81 4.07 -12.06
CA TYR A 106 18.63 4.07 -10.86
C TYR A 106 20.09 4.40 -11.12
N ASP A 107 20.73 5.02 -10.13
CA ASP A 107 22.13 5.42 -10.18
C ASP A 107 22.86 4.95 -8.93
N PHE A 108 24.08 4.42 -9.11
CA PHE A 108 25.00 4.14 -8.00
C PHE A 108 25.86 5.38 -7.73
N HIS A 109 25.89 5.81 -6.46
CA HIS A 109 26.72 6.95 -6.06
C HIS A 109 28.11 6.50 -5.60
N PHE A 110 28.16 5.42 -4.83
CA PHE A 110 29.38 4.77 -4.36
C PHE A 110 29.05 3.34 -3.90
N THR A 111 30.04 2.58 -3.45
CA THR A 111 29.90 1.16 -3.11
C THR A 111 28.69 0.89 -2.22
N GLY A 112 27.70 0.17 -2.77
CA GLY A 112 26.50 -0.24 -2.05
C GLY A 112 25.40 0.82 -1.95
N VAL A 113 25.63 2.09 -2.29
CA VAL A 113 24.63 3.18 -2.16
C VAL A 113 24.11 3.64 -3.50
N LEU A 114 22.79 3.70 -3.62
CA LEU A 114 22.08 4.00 -4.86
C LEU A 114 20.89 4.94 -4.66
N SER A 115 20.42 5.54 -5.74
CA SER A 115 19.12 6.22 -5.79
C SER A 115 18.25 5.63 -6.88
N ILE A 116 16.94 5.58 -6.66
CA ILE A 116 15.97 4.96 -7.56
C ILE A 116 14.80 5.92 -7.77
N GLU A 117 14.46 6.16 -9.03
CA GLU A 117 13.25 6.85 -9.46
C GLU A 117 12.26 5.81 -10.02
N LEU A 118 11.02 5.82 -9.52
CA LEU A 118 9.90 5.07 -10.11
C LEU A 118 9.32 5.84 -11.31
N VAL A 119 9.42 5.26 -12.51
CA VAL A 119 9.05 5.95 -13.76
C VAL A 119 7.53 6.16 -13.84
N ASP A 120 7.14 7.40 -14.12
CA ASP A 120 5.76 7.88 -14.16
C ASP A 120 4.98 7.51 -12.88
N TYR A 121 5.60 7.73 -11.71
CA TYR A 121 5.13 7.29 -10.40
C TYR A 121 3.61 7.43 -10.17
N LEU A 122 3.08 8.64 -10.37
CA LEU A 122 1.66 8.94 -10.16
C LEU A 122 0.76 8.08 -11.06
N SER A 123 1.07 8.00 -12.35
CA SER A 123 0.26 7.25 -13.31
C SER A 123 0.41 5.75 -13.10
N ASN A 124 1.65 5.24 -13.04
CA ASN A 124 1.92 3.80 -13.06
C ASN A 124 1.65 3.14 -11.71
N TYR A 125 2.01 3.79 -10.60
CA TYR A 125 2.05 3.17 -9.28
C TYR A 125 0.95 3.68 -8.34
N ARG A 126 0.39 4.87 -8.57
CA ARG A 126 -0.77 5.38 -7.82
C ARG A 126 -2.08 5.37 -8.62
N ASP A 127 -2.02 5.09 -9.92
CA ASP A 127 -3.15 5.15 -10.85
C ASP A 127 -3.88 6.50 -10.83
N LEU A 128 -3.08 7.58 -10.80
CA LEU A 128 -3.54 8.95 -10.85
C LEU A 128 -3.09 9.59 -12.16
N THR A 129 -4.06 10.09 -12.92
CA THR A 129 -3.83 10.89 -14.13
C THR A 129 -4.41 12.27 -13.92
N GLU A 130 -3.60 13.30 -14.17
CA GLU A 130 -4.07 14.68 -14.09
C GLU A 130 -4.91 15.02 -15.32
N GLU A 131 -6.16 15.40 -15.09
CA GLU A 131 -7.11 15.84 -16.10
C GLU A 131 -7.73 17.18 -15.63
N SER A 132 -7.44 18.26 -16.36
CA SER A 132 -7.99 19.60 -16.11
C SER A 132 -7.80 20.13 -14.67
N GLY A 133 -6.63 19.90 -14.08
CA GLY A 133 -6.31 20.33 -12.71
C GLY A 133 -6.91 19.47 -11.59
N SER A 134 -7.49 18.32 -11.95
CA SER A 134 -7.98 17.30 -11.01
C SER A 134 -7.34 15.95 -11.31
N PHE A 135 -7.18 15.10 -10.30
CA PHE A 135 -6.68 13.74 -10.50
C PHE A 135 -7.83 12.76 -10.71
N ALA A 136 -7.81 12.04 -11.82
CA ALA A 136 -8.69 10.93 -12.11
C ALA A 136 -7.98 9.59 -11.86
N SER A 137 -8.73 8.56 -11.50
CA SER A 137 -8.23 7.18 -11.37
C SER A 137 -9.10 6.22 -12.19
N LYS A 138 -8.46 5.31 -12.92
CA LYS A 138 -9.17 4.39 -13.82
C LYS A 138 -9.55 3.08 -13.14
N THR A 139 -8.64 2.54 -12.35
CA THR A 139 -8.73 1.25 -11.68
C THR A 139 -8.68 1.36 -10.16
N GLY A 140 -8.28 2.53 -9.65
CA GLY A 140 -8.10 2.78 -8.22
C GLY A 140 -6.78 2.24 -7.69
N TYR A 141 -6.61 2.39 -6.38
CA TYR A 141 -5.46 1.92 -5.62
C TYR A 141 -5.91 1.21 -4.36
N THR A 142 -5.06 0.34 -3.84
CA THR A 142 -5.20 -0.29 -2.54
C THR A 142 -4.22 0.37 -1.57
N SER A 143 -4.70 0.73 -0.38
CA SER A 143 -3.83 1.18 0.71
C SER A 143 -3.36 -0.03 1.50
N ILE A 144 -2.04 -0.23 1.60
CA ILE A 144 -1.45 -1.36 2.31
C ILE A 144 -0.63 -0.83 3.48
N TRP A 145 -1.03 -1.19 4.70
CA TRP A 145 -0.29 -0.85 5.92
C TRP A 145 1.08 -1.57 5.94
N CYS A 146 2.12 -0.92 6.46
CA CYS A 146 3.49 -1.44 6.46
C CYS A 146 3.62 -2.84 7.11
N GLY A 147 2.89 -3.11 8.19
CA GLY A 147 2.89 -4.45 8.79
C GLY A 147 2.31 -5.53 7.88
N MET A 148 1.33 -5.18 7.03
CA MET A 148 0.84 -6.09 5.99
C MET A 148 1.88 -6.33 4.90
N ILE A 149 2.64 -5.31 4.50
CA ILE A 149 3.80 -5.49 3.60
C ILE A 149 4.79 -6.48 4.21
N HIS A 150 5.13 -6.37 5.50
CA HIS A 150 6.02 -7.32 6.16
C HIS A 150 5.50 -8.76 6.14
N HIS A 151 4.21 -8.97 6.40
CA HIS A 151 3.59 -10.29 6.27
C HIS A 151 3.61 -10.81 4.82
N LEU A 152 3.49 -9.95 3.80
CA LEU A 152 3.66 -10.37 2.40
C LEU A 152 5.12 -10.79 2.12
N MET A 153 6.11 -10.12 2.70
CA MET A 153 7.53 -10.50 2.60
C MET A 153 7.84 -11.84 3.26
N GLU A 154 7.04 -12.27 4.24
CA GLU A 154 7.17 -13.58 4.89
C GLU A 154 6.72 -14.76 4.03
N ILE A 155 5.88 -14.51 3.01
CA ILE A 155 5.32 -15.58 2.18
C ILE A 155 6.41 -16.17 1.27
N ASP A 156 6.77 -17.43 1.49
CA ASP A 156 7.86 -18.06 0.75
C ASP A 156 7.52 -18.62 -0.61
N HIS A 157 6.24 -18.93 -0.85
CA HIS A 157 5.80 -19.52 -2.09
C HIS A 157 5.18 -18.46 -3.01
N VAL A 158 5.72 -18.30 -4.22
CA VAL A 158 5.28 -17.24 -5.16
C VAL A 158 3.79 -17.30 -5.49
N ASN A 159 3.20 -18.50 -5.59
CA ASN A 159 1.78 -18.61 -5.91
C ASN A 159 0.88 -18.22 -4.73
N ILE A 160 1.36 -18.39 -3.49
CA ILE A 160 0.65 -17.92 -2.29
C ILE A 160 0.68 -16.40 -2.25
N LEU A 161 1.85 -15.81 -2.55
CA LEU A 161 2.01 -14.36 -2.66
C LEU A 161 1.09 -13.78 -3.74
N ARG A 162 0.99 -14.42 -4.90
CA ARG A 162 0.06 -14.03 -5.96
C ARG A 162 -1.40 -14.05 -5.52
N VAL A 163 -1.82 -15.09 -4.81
CA VAL A 163 -3.18 -15.18 -4.25
C VAL A 163 -3.41 -14.08 -3.22
N ALA A 164 -2.44 -13.78 -2.36
CA ALA A 164 -2.54 -12.69 -1.39
C ALA A 164 -2.73 -11.33 -2.07
N LEU A 165 -1.91 -10.99 -3.09
CA LEU A 165 -2.06 -9.74 -3.84
C LEU A 165 -3.44 -9.64 -4.52
N ARG A 166 -3.93 -10.75 -5.06
CA ARG A 166 -5.27 -10.81 -5.67
C ARG A 166 -6.37 -10.58 -4.64
N ALA A 167 -6.24 -11.19 -3.47
CA ALA A 167 -7.18 -11.06 -2.36
C ALA A 167 -7.24 -9.61 -1.87
N LEU A 168 -6.11 -8.90 -1.79
CA LEU A 168 -6.08 -7.47 -1.41
C LEU A 168 -6.92 -6.61 -2.35
N VAL A 169 -6.75 -6.77 -3.67
CA VAL A 169 -7.56 -6.03 -4.67
C VAL A 169 -9.04 -6.35 -4.52
N GLN A 170 -9.38 -7.62 -4.26
CA GLN A 170 -10.76 -8.05 -4.09
C GLN A 170 -11.39 -7.49 -2.80
N VAL A 171 -10.63 -7.44 -1.70
CA VAL A 171 -11.04 -6.83 -0.44
C VAL A 171 -11.30 -5.35 -0.61
N GLU A 172 -10.38 -4.61 -1.23
CA GLU A 172 -10.58 -3.18 -1.48
C GLU A 172 -11.85 -2.94 -2.30
N ARG A 173 -12.06 -3.72 -3.37
CA ARG A 173 -13.23 -3.57 -4.22
C ARG A 173 -14.54 -3.96 -3.52
N ASP A 174 -14.62 -5.18 -3.01
CA ASP A 174 -15.90 -5.72 -2.53
C ASP A 174 -16.25 -5.14 -1.16
N ILE A 175 -15.30 -5.08 -0.23
CA ILE A 175 -15.57 -4.63 1.14
C ILE A 175 -15.57 -3.10 1.22
N HIS A 176 -14.51 -2.45 0.73
CA HIS A 176 -14.33 -1.02 0.98
C HIS A 176 -15.02 -0.11 -0.04
N VAL A 177 -15.18 -0.56 -1.29
CA VAL A 177 -15.88 0.21 -2.34
C VAL A 177 -17.35 -0.20 -2.47
N GLN A 178 -17.66 -1.50 -2.43
CA GLN A 178 -19.02 -2.01 -2.60
C GLN A 178 -19.75 -2.32 -1.29
N SER A 179 -19.12 -2.01 -0.14
CA SER A 179 -19.68 -2.18 1.20
C SER A 179 -20.21 -3.60 1.48
N GLN A 180 -19.55 -4.62 0.91
CA GLN A 180 -19.85 -6.03 1.19
C GLN A 180 -19.18 -6.47 2.49
N GLU A 181 -19.75 -7.45 3.18
CA GLU A 181 -19.14 -7.97 4.41
C GLU A 181 -17.89 -8.81 4.16
N LYS A 182 -17.83 -9.47 2.99
CA LYS A 182 -16.75 -10.39 2.60
C LYS A 182 -16.35 -10.19 1.15
N ALA A 183 -15.06 -10.33 0.88
CA ALA A 183 -14.53 -10.46 -0.46
C ALA A 183 -14.77 -11.87 -0.99
N ILE A 184 -15.15 -12.00 -2.26
CA ILE A 184 -15.36 -13.31 -2.86
C ILE A 184 -14.38 -13.55 -4.00
N LEU A 185 -13.71 -14.69 -3.94
CA LEU A 185 -12.83 -15.17 -4.99
C LEU A 185 -13.27 -16.57 -5.41
N THR A 186 -13.69 -16.74 -6.66
CA THR A 186 -14.16 -18.02 -7.17
C THR A 186 -13.00 -18.96 -7.51
N TYR A 187 -13.25 -20.27 -7.50
CA TYR A 187 -12.22 -21.24 -7.87
C TYR A 187 -11.68 -21.05 -9.28
N ASP A 188 -12.55 -20.68 -10.22
CA ASP A 188 -12.17 -20.47 -11.62
C ASP A 188 -11.29 -19.22 -11.79
N GLU A 189 -11.54 -18.18 -10.99
CA GLU A 189 -10.64 -17.01 -10.91
C GLU A 189 -9.26 -17.43 -10.40
N VAL A 190 -9.17 -18.17 -9.28
CA VAL A 190 -7.87 -18.67 -8.75
C VAL A 190 -7.12 -19.47 -9.79
N LYS A 191 -7.79 -20.45 -10.38
CA LYS A 191 -7.20 -21.33 -11.40
C LYS A 191 -6.79 -20.56 -12.64
N GLY A 192 -7.46 -19.44 -12.92
CA GLY A 192 -7.25 -18.61 -14.09
C GLY A 192 -5.93 -17.86 -14.10
N PHE A 193 -5.47 -17.34 -12.95
CA PHE A 193 -4.20 -16.61 -12.82
C PHE A 193 -3.05 -17.48 -12.30
N LEU A 194 -3.35 -18.62 -11.65
CA LEU A 194 -2.31 -19.54 -11.18
C LEU A 194 -1.80 -20.48 -12.28
N PRO A 195 -0.57 -21.02 -12.14
CA PRO A 195 -0.08 -22.09 -13.01
C PRO A 195 -0.99 -23.33 -12.96
N ARG A 196 -1.10 -24.05 -14.10
CA ARG A 196 -2.00 -25.22 -14.23
C ARG A 196 -1.79 -26.29 -13.14
N TYR A 197 -0.55 -26.50 -12.69
CA TYR A 197 -0.23 -27.49 -11.65
C TYR A 197 -0.76 -27.11 -10.26
N CYS A 198 -1.05 -25.83 -10.00
CA CYS A 198 -1.65 -25.36 -8.76
C CYS A 198 -3.18 -25.42 -8.78
N GLY A 199 -3.80 -25.69 -9.93
CA GLY A 199 -5.24 -25.64 -10.14
C GLY A 199 -6.01 -26.84 -9.59
N HIS A 200 -5.51 -27.50 -8.55
CA HIS A 200 -6.20 -28.57 -7.82
C HIS A 200 -6.76 -28.03 -6.50
N ARG A 201 -8.00 -28.41 -6.17
CA ARG A 201 -8.75 -27.92 -4.99
C ARG A 201 -7.96 -27.95 -3.69
N LEU A 202 -7.33 -29.09 -3.37
CA LEU A 202 -6.53 -29.23 -2.15
C LEU A 202 -5.31 -28.31 -2.13
N ALA A 203 -4.67 -28.08 -3.27
CA ALA A 203 -3.53 -27.17 -3.36
C ALA A 203 -3.97 -25.72 -3.16
N VAL A 204 -5.08 -25.31 -3.78
CA VAL A 204 -5.65 -23.97 -3.58
C VAL A 204 -6.05 -23.74 -2.13
N LYS A 205 -6.73 -24.71 -1.51
CA LYS A 205 -7.07 -24.65 -0.09
C LYS A 205 -5.82 -24.50 0.79
N GLY A 206 -4.82 -25.36 0.60
CA GLY A 206 -3.58 -25.28 1.36
C GLY A 206 -2.77 -23.99 1.15
N MET A 207 -2.90 -23.34 -0.01
CA MET A 207 -2.33 -22.01 -0.24
C MET A 207 -3.09 -20.91 0.52
N LEU A 208 -4.41 -21.00 0.60
CA LEU A 208 -5.25 -20.04 1.30
C LEU A 208 -5.17 -20.19 2.82
N ASP A 209 -5.06 -21.42 3.34
CA ASP A 209 -4.87 -21.68 4.77
C ASP A 209 -3.58 -21.01 5.30
N GLN A 210 -2.54 -20.92 4.46
CA GLN A 210 -1.30 -20.20 4.76
C GLN A 210 -1.46 -18.67 4.80
N LEU A 211 -2.57 -18.15 4.26
CA LEU A 211 -2.90 -16.73 4.32
C LEU A 211 -3.79 -16.36 5.52
N SER A 212 -4.03 -17.30 6.44
CA SER A 212 -4.84 -17.08 7.66
C SER A 212 -4.37 -15.91 8.54
N ARG A 213 -3.08 -15.55 8.48
CA ARG A 213 -2.54 -14.36 9.17
C ARG A 213 -3.05 -13.04 8.59
N LEU A 214 -3.43 -13.04 7.31
CA LEU A 214 -3.87 -11.86 6.56
C LEU A 214 -5.39 -11.84 6.39
N PHE A 215 -5.99 -13.01 6.13
CA PHE A 215 -7.39 -13.15 5.81
C PHE A 215 -8.02 -14.29 6.59
N ASP A 216 -9.20 -14.06 7.14
CA ASP A 216 -10.12 -15.12 7.54
C ASP A 216 -10.75 -15.70 6.27
N VAL A 217 -10.38 -16.94 5.93
CA VAL A 217 -10.80 -17.61 4.70
C VAL A 217 -11.80 -18.71 5.02
N GLN A 218 -13.00 -18.58 4.45
CA GLN A 218 -14.04 -19.59 4.49
C GLN A 218 -14.22 -20.21 3.09
N LEU A 219 -14.05 -21.52 3.01
CA LEU A 219 -14.31 -22.29 1.80
C LEU A 219 -15.80 -22.64 1.72
N VAL A 220 -16.45 -22.26 0.61
CA VAL A 220 -17.85 -22.55 0.34
C VAL A 220 -17.96 -23.53 -0.81
N GLU A 221 -18.54 -24.69 -0.52
CA GLU A 221 -18.62 -25.84 -1.44
C GLU A 221 -20.03 -26.39 -1.58
N ASP A 222 -20.90 -26.11 -0.60
CA ASP A 222 -22.30 -26.47 -0.66
C ASP A 222 -23.06 -25.54 -1.62
N THR A 223 -23.96 -26.13 -2.41
CA THR A 223 -24.69 -25.39 -3.45
C THR A 223 -25.65 -24.36 -2.86
N LYS A 224 -26.25 -24.64 -1.69
CA LYS A 224 -27.17 -23.72 -1.01
C LYS A 224 -26.42 -22.48 -0.53
N ASP A 225 -25.28 -22.67 0.12
CA ASP A 225 -24.44 -21.57 0.62
C ASP A 225 -23.84 -20.76 -0.52
N PHE A 226 -23.43 -21.43 -1.61
CA PHE A 226 -23.00 -20.78 -2.83
C PHE A 226 -24.11 -19.90 -3.41
N LEU A 227 -25.33 -20.43 -3.58
CA LEU A 227 -26.46 -19.66 -4.11
C LEU A 227 -26.87 -18.50 -3.19
N SER A 228 -26.75 -18.66 -1.87
CA SER A 228 -26.97 -17.56 -0.92
C SER A 228 -26.00 -16.43 -1.19
N ALA A 229 -24.70 -16.72 -1.26
CA ALA A 229 -23.70 -15.70 -1.51
C ALA A 229 -23.85 -15.02 -2.88
N VAL A 230 -24.33 -15.73 -3.90
CA VAL A 230 -24.67 -15.14 -5.21
C VAL A 230 -25.84 -14.17 -5.12
N LYS A 231 -26.83 -14.44 -4.25
CA LYS A 231 -27.96 -13.52 -4.03
C LYS A 231 -27.50 -12.26 -3.29
N ASP A 232 -26.63 -12.44 -2.30
CA ASP A 232 -26.21 -11.37 -1.40
C ASP A 232 -25.13 -10.46 -2.03
N ASN A 233 -24.27 -11.00 -2.90
CA ASN A 233 -23.19 -10.25 -3.53
C ASN A 233 -23.52 -9.85 -4.98
N ILE A 234 -23.82 -8.56 -5.19
CA ILE A 234 -24.18 -7.98 -6.50
C ILE A 234 -23.09 -8.23 -7.55
N SER A 235 -21.82 -8.14 -7.16
CA SER A 235 -20.67 -8.32 -8.05
C SER A 235 -20.52 -9.76 -8.51
N LEU A 236 -20.75 -10.73 -7.61
CA LEU A 236 -20.78 -12.15 -7.95
C LEU A 236 -21.98 -12.49 -8.83
N LYS A 237 -23.16 -11.93 -8.52
CA LYS A 237 -24.38 -12.11 -9.32
C LYS A 237 -24.19 -11.72 -10.79
N ARG A 238 -23.50 -10.59 -11.05
CA ARG A 238 -23.20 -10.12 -12.40
C ARG A 238 -22.26 -11.05 -13.18
N ARG A 239 -21.39 -11.79 -12.51
CA ARG A 239 -20.40 -12.69 -13.12
C ARG A 239 -20.72 -14.18 -12.95
N ILE A 240 -21.92 -14.54 -12.49
CA ILE A 240 -22.27 -15.94 -12.22
C ILE A 240 -22.11 -16.84 -13.45
N HIS A 241 -22.35 -16.30 -14.65
CA HIS A 241 -22.18 -17.00 -15.92
C HIS A 241 -20.73 -17.40 -16.21
N THR A 242 -19.74 -16.77 -15.56
CA THR A 242 -18.32 -17.16 -15.70
C THR A 242 -17.90 -18.25 -14.73
N VAL A 243 -18.78 -18.64 -13.80
CA VAL A 243 -18.50 -19.64 -12.78
C VAL A 243 -18.95 -21.00 -13.26
N THR A 244 -18.00 -21.91 -13.47
CA THR A 244 -18.27 -23.27 -13.95
C THR A 244 -18.46 -24.29 -12.82
N ARG A 245 -18.11 -23.91 -11.59
CA ARG A 245 -18.19 -24.77 -10.40
C ARG A 245 -18.72 -23.98 -9.20
N PRO A 246 -19.65 -24.52 -8.39
CA PRO A 246 -20.14 -23.88 -7.17
C PRO A 246 -19.10 -23.99 -6.05
N LEU A 247 -17.92 -23.42 -6.27
CA LEU A 247 -16.78 -23.45 -5.35
C LEU A 247 -16.17 -22.06 -5.28
N MET A 248 -16.13 -21.48 -4.09
CA MET A 248 -15.56 -20.16 -3.87
C MET A 248 -14.93 -20.02 -2.48
N PHE A 249 -14.12 -18.99 -2.37
CA PHE A 249 -13.45 -18.58 -1.14
C PHE A 249 -14.03 -17.23 -0.72
N GLN A 250 -14.70 -17.23 0.42
CA GLN A 250 -15.07 -16.00 1.09
C GLN A 250 -13.90 -15.58 1.97
N MET A 251 -13.49 -14.33 1.87
CA MET A 251 -12.35 -13.79 2.58
C MET A 251 -12.78 -12.54 3.33
N LYS A 252 -12.39 -12.45 4.59
CA LYS A 252 -12.50 -11.24 5.39
C LYS A 252 -11.11 -10.84 5.86
N ILE A 253 -10.78 -9.56 5.79
CA ILE A 253 -9.52 -9.08 6.37
C ILE A 253 -9.64 -9.08 7.89
N GLY A 254 -8.62 -9.58 8.60
CA GLY A 254 -8.61 -9.53 10.06
C GLY A 254 -8.61 -8.08 10.53
N GLU A 255 -9.37 -7.73 11.57
CA GLU A 255 -9.51 -6.33 11.99
C GLU A 255 -8.18 -5.67 12.37
N LYS A 256 -7.22 -6.46 12.89
CA LYS A 256 -5.88 -6.01 13.26
C LYS A 256 -4.95 -5.72 12.08
N VAL A 257 -5.34 -6.12 10.87
CA VAL A 257 -4.54 -5.95 9.65
C VAL A 257 -5.31 -5.21 8.55
N ASP A 258 -6.54 -4.76 8.83
CA ASP A 258 -7.35 -3.95 7.92
C ASP A 258 -6.69 -2.58 7.72
N SER A 259 -5.99 -2.44 6.58
CA SER A 259 -5.17 -1.28 6.28
C SER A 259 -5.99 0.01 6.20
N ARG A 260 -7.25 -0.07 5.73
CA ARG A 260 -8.11 1.11 5.61
C ARG A 260 -8.62 1.57 6.97
N ARG A 261 -9.07 0.64 7.81
CA ARG A 261 -9.48 0.95 9.19
C ARG A 261 -8.33 1.51 10.01
N ILE A 262 -7.14 0.90 9.94
CA ILE A 262 -5.94 1.40 10.63
C ILE A 262 -5.63 2.83 10.17
N ARG A 263 -5.63 3.08 8.86
CA ARG A 263 -5.36 4.42 8.31
C ARG A 263 -6.38 5.45 8.79
N GLU A 264 -7.67 5.12 8.75
CA GLU A 264 -8.73 6.04 9.18
C GLU A 264 -8.64 6.34 10.68
N ALA A 265 -8.33 5.34 11.51
CA ALA A 265 -8.11 5.50 12.93
C ALA A 265 -6.87 6.37 13.24
N GLU A 266 -5.74 6.10 12.60
CA GLU A 266 -4.49 6.87 12.80
C GLU A 266 -4.66 8.33 12.36
N ARG A 267 -5.33 8.57 11.23
CA ARG A 267 -5.67 9.91 10.75
C ARG A 267 -6.55 10.65 11.75
N ALA A 268 -7.59 9.99 12.27
CA ALA A 268 -8.50 10.59 13.26
C ALA A 268 -7.74 10.97 14.54
N SER A 269 -6.92 10.06 15.09
CA SER A 269 -6.13 10.32 16.27
C SER A 269 -5.10 11.43 16.07
N THR A 270 -4.50 11.54 14.87
CA THR A 270 -3.58 12.64 14.55
C THR A 270 -4.29 13.99 14.53
N LEU A 271 -5.52 14.06 14.00
CA LEU A 271 -6.32 15.28 14.05
C LEU A 271 -6.72 15.67 15.47
N ILE A 272 -7.03 14.68 16.32
CA ILE A 272 -7.28 14.92 17.75
C ILE A 272 -6.03 15.48 18.43
N GLY A 273 -4.85 14.89 18.19
CA GLY A 273 -3.60 15.41 18.74
C GLY A 273 -3.27 16.84 18.30
N TRP A 274 -3.60 17.21 17.06
CA TRP A 274 -3.49 18.58 16.58
C TRP A 274 -4.47 19.53 17.28
N PHE A 275 -5.71 19.08 17.49
CA PHE A 275 -6.71 19.82 18.24
C PHE A 275 -6.27 20.06 19.69
N ASP A 276 -5.74 19.05 20.36
CA ASP A 276 -5.21 19.17 21.73
C ASP A 276 -4.04 20.15 21.80
N LEU A 277 -3.16 20.16 20.80
CA LEU A 277 -2.09 21.15 20.69
C LEU A 277 -2.66 22.57 20.52
N ARG A 278 -3.64 22.74 19.62
CA ARG A 278 -4.32 24.02 19.38
C ARG A 278 -4.97 24.57 20.65
N GLU A 279 -5.68 23.73 21.40
CA GLU A 279 -6.36 24.13 22.64
C GLU A 279 -5.39 24.68 23.70
N VAL A 280 -4.17 24.16 23.75
CA VAL A 280 -3.12 24.68 24.65
C VAL A 280 -2.45 25.92 24.07
N ALA A 281 -2.11 25.90 22.78
CA ALA A 281 -1.35 26.97 22.15
C ALA A 281 -2.14 28.27 22.02
N ARG A 282 -3.47 28.20 21.88
CA ARG A 282 -4.33 29.40 21.75
C ARG A 282 -4.27 30.34 22.96
N ASP A 283 -3.87 29.82 24.13
CA ASP A 283 -3.71 30.63 25.35
C ASP A 283 -2.49 31.57 25.27
N PHE A 284 -1.62 31.36 24.27
CA PHE A 284 -0.37 32.10 24.07
C PHE A 284 -0.30 32.78 22.70
N VAL A 285 -0.85 32.16 21.65
CA VAL A 285 -0.69 32.65 20.27
C VAL A 285 -1.99 32.50 19.48
N ASP A 286 -2.19 33.33 18.46
CA ASP A 286 -3.27 33.12 17.50
C ASP A 286 -2.94 31.93 16.58
N PHE A 287 -3.23 30.73 17.08
CA PHE A 287 -2.89 29.47 16.44
C PHE A 287 -3.67 29.24 15.13
N ASP A 288 -4.79 29.93 14.95
CA ASP A 288 -5.65 29.77 13.77
C ASP A 288 -5.03 30.40 12.52
N LEU A 289 -4.12 31.36 12.69
CA LEU A 289 -3.34 31.96 11.60
C LEU A 289 -2.36 30.98 10.93
N LEU A 290 -2.11 29.81 11.52
CA LEU A 290 -1.23 28.79 10.94
C LEU A 290 -1.86 28.07 9.73
N GLU A 291 -3.18 28.17 9.54
CA GLU A 291 -3.95 27.67 8.39
C GLU A 291 -3.59 26.23 7.93
N VAL A 292 -3.29 25.33 8.88
CA VAL A 292 -2.83 23.97 8.54
C VAL A 292 -3.98 23.12 7.98
N PRO A 293 -3.91 22.67 6.71
CA PRO A 293 -4.97 21.86 6.13
C PRO A 293 -5.04 20.47 6.78
N GLN A 294 -6.26 19.98 7.03
CA GLN A 294 -6.44 18.61 7.54
C GLN A 294 -5.85 17.54 6.61
N SER A 295 -5.84 17.78 5.30
CA SER A 295 -5.23 16.89 4.31
C SER A 295 -3.73 16.71 4.54
N SER A 296 -3.03 17.78 4.92
CA SER A 296 -1.59 17.74 5.23
C SER A 296 -1.31 16.89 6.46
N LEU A 297 -2.10 17.07 7.54
CA LEU A 297 -1.97 16.25 8.76
C LEU A 297 -2.28 14.76 8.49
N LYS A 298 -3.31 14.48 7.67
CA LYS A 298 -3.62 13.12 7.24
C LYS A 298 -2.46 12.51 6.44
N SER A 299 -1.83 13.29 5.55
CA SER A 299 -0.68 12.85 4.76
C SER A 299 0.54 12.54 5.65
N LEU A 300 0.80 13.35 6.69
CA LEU A 300 1.84 13.08 7.67
C LEU A 300 1.54 11.77 8.42
N SER A 301 0.30 11.58 8.89
CA SER A 301 -0.12 10.32 9.52
C SER A 301 0.05 9.11 8.59
N ASP A 302 -0.24 9.24 7.29
CA ASP A 302 -0.08 8.15 6.33
C ASP A 302 1.39 7.79 6.09
N THR A 303 2.29 8.75 6.27
CA THR A 303 3.73 8.59 6.02
C THR A 303 4.44 8.05 7.27
N TYR A 304 4.20 8.67 8.43
CA TYR A 304 4.93 8.43 9.67
C TYR A 304 4.16 7.57 10.69
N GLY A 305 2.83 7.48 10.55
CA GLY A 305 1.96 6.86 11.55
C GLY A 305 1.60 7.78 12.71
N PHE A 306 0.53 7.42 13.42
CA PHE A 306 0.01 8.21 14.53
C PHE A 306 1.01 8.34 15.68
N GLU A 307 1.70 7.27 16.06
CA GLU A 307 2.62 7.28 17.22
C GLU A 307 3.72 8.35 17.08
N ALA A 308 4.35 8.43 15.90
CA ALA A 308 5.36 9.44 15.61
C ALA A 308 4.76 10.85 15.59
N CYS A 309 3.56 11.01 14.99
CA CYS A 309 2.84 12.29 14.97
C CYS A 309 2.50 12.76 16.39
N ASP A 310 1.97 11.88 17.23
CA ASP A 310 1.58 12.16 18.60
C ASP A 310 2.80 12.54 19.46
N GLU A 311 3.94 11.87 19.29
CA GLU A 311 5.18 12.24 19.99
C GLU A 311 5.63 13.68 19.64
N VAL A 312 5.68 14.01 18.35
CA VAL A 312 6.07 15.36 17.90
C VAL A 312 5.06 16.41 18.39
N LEU A 313 3.76 16.15 18.26
CA LEU A 313 2.71 17.08 18.67
C LEU A 313 2.72 17.31 20.19
N ARG A 314 2.89 16.24 20.99
CA ARG A 314 3.04 16.35 22.44
C ARG A 314 4.29 17.11 22.85
N SER A 315 5.40 16.91 22.14
CA SER A 315 6.62 17.69 22.38
C SER A 315 6.37 19.18 22.20
N ILE A 316 5.72 19.57 21.09
CA ILE A 316 5.39 20.98 20.81
C ILE A 316 4.43 21.52 21.88
N ARG A 317 3.42 20.75 22.24
CA ARG A 317 2.45 21.13 23.28
C ARG A 317 3.13 21.37 24.63
N ASN A 318 4.06 20.50 25.02
CA ASN A 318 4.82 20.64 26.26
C ASN A 318 5.75 21.86 26.21
N ASP A 319 6.32 22.17 25.06
CA ASP A 319 7.10 23.39 24.87
C ASP A 319 6.22 24.64 25.04
N PHE A 320 4.99 24.65 24.52
CA PHE A 320 4.04 25.74 24.76
C PHE A 320 3.73 25.92 26.25
N LEU A 321 3.47 24.84 26.98
CA LEU A 321 3.24 24.90 28.43
C LEU A 321 4.45 25.45 29.21
N ARG A 322 5.67 25.21 28.71
CA ARG A 322 6.90 25.60 29.40
C ARG A 322 7.35 27.03 29.09
N TYR A 323 7.22 27.45 27.84
CA TYR A 323 7.81 28.69 27.34
C TYR A 323 6.77 29.73 26.90
N GLY A 324 5.52 29.33 26.70
CA GLY A 324 4.42 30.20 26.29
C GLY A 324 4.72 30.97 25.01
N GLU A 325 4.44 32.27 25.03
CA GLU A 325 4.61 33.20 23.91
C GLU A 325 6.07 33.29 23.41
N ARG A 326 7.04 33.07 24.29
CA ARG A 326 8.48 33.18 23.98
C ARG A 326 8.94 32.18 22.93
N LEU A 327 8.15 31.16 22.62
CA LEU A 327 8.44 30.22 21.53
C LEU A 327 8.54 30.92 20.18
N GLN A 328 7.73 31.96 19.93
CA GLN A 328 7.77 32.72 18.68
C GLN A 328 9.12 33.39 18.44
N GLU A 329 9.84 33.70 19.52
CA GLU A 329 11.15 34.36 19.50
C GLU A 329 12.30 33.38 19.30
N THR A 330 12.04 32.07 19.31
CA THR A 330 13.09 31.06 19.16
C THR A 330 13.32 30.68 17.70
N ASP A 331 14.58 30.66 17.27
CA ASP A 331 14.97 30.22 15.93
C ASP A 331 14.46 28.82 15.61
N VAL A 332 14.37 27.95 16.62
CA VAL A 332 13.88 26.57 16.51
C VAL A 332 12.43 26.51 16.05
N TYR A 333 11.58 27.43 16.52
CA TYR A 333 10.15 27.45 16.18
C TYR A 333 9.78 28.46 15.10
N SER A 334 10.75 29.26 14.62
CA SER A 334 10.53 30.18 13.48
C SER A 334 9.86 29.49 12.28
N LEU A 335 10.34 28.29 11.91
CA LEU A 335 9.77 27.50 10.82
C LEU A 335 8.37 26.97 11.15
N PHE A 336 8.07 26.66 12.41
CA PHE A 336 6.72 26.22 12.82
C PHE A 336 5.68 27.30 12.55
N PHE A 337 5.99 28.56 12.86
CA PHE A 337 5.07 29.68 12.63
C PHE A 337 5.01 30.12 11.17
N GLN A 338 6.08 29.93 10.38
CA GLN A 338 6.11 30.28 8.95
C GLN A 338 5.55 29.18 8.05
N SER A 339 5.84 27.92 8.35
CA SER A 339 5.45 26.75 7.57
C SER A 339 5.28 25.53 8.47
N PRO A 340 4.14 25.43 9.19
CA PRO A 340 3.92 24.38 10.20
C PRO A 340 4.05 22.98 9.63
N VAL A 341 3.53 22.74 8.41
CA VAL A 341 3.59 21.44 7.75
C VAL A 341 5.02 21.02 7.45
N LEU A 342 5.86 21.96 6.98
CA LEU A 342 7.27 21.70 6.70
C LEU A 342 8.03 21.41 8.00
N TYR A 343 7.79 22.21 9.06
CA TYR A 343 8.37 21.97 10.37
C TYR A 343 8.01 20.59 10.94
N LEU A 344 6.73 20.22 10.90
CA LEU A 344 6.26 18.92 11.37
C LEU A 344 6.93 17.78 10.58
N ASN A 345 6.98 17.89 9.26
CA ASN A 345 7.65 16.92 8.40
C ASN A 345 9.14 16.76 8.77
N GLU A 346 9.87 17.86 8.97
CA GLU A 346 11.27 17.81 9.37
C GLU A 346 11.47 17.15 10.75
N ARG A 347 10.61 17.47 11.72
CA ARG A 347 10.66 16.86 13.06
C ARG A 347 10.37 15.36 13.00
N LEU A 348 9.35 14.97 12.24
CA LEU A 348 8.98 13.57 12.05
C LEU A 348 10.08 12.79 11.33
N ARG A 349 10.66 13.35 10.27
CA ARG A 349 11.80 12.74 9.57
C ARG A 349 12.98 12.49 10.51
N ARG A 350 13.36 13.49 11.32
CA ARG A 350 14.45 13.34 12.31
C ARG A 350 14.13 12.30 13.39
N LEU A 351 12.87 12.20 13.81
CA LEU A 351 12.42 11.19 14.77
C LEU A 351 12.56 9.78 14.18
N SER A 352 12.08 9.58 12.95
CA SER A 352 12.19 8.31 12.24
C SER A 352 13.64 7.90 11.97
N GLU A 353 14.52 8.85 11.65
CA GLU A 353 15.97 8.59 11.51
C GLU A 353 16.59 8.11 12.83
N LYS A 354 16.22 8.69 13.97
CA LYS A 354 16.72 8.25 15.29
C LYS A 354 16.27 6.85 15.66
N LEU A 355 15.00 6.53 15.41
CA LEU A 355 14.44 5.20 15.69
C LEU A 355 15.03 4.11 14.79
N ALA A 356 15.55 4.45 13.62
CA ALA A 356 16.22 3.51 12.73
C ALA A 356 17.69 3.20 13.12
N ILE A 357 18.29 4.01 14.00
CA ILE A 357 19.68 3.85 14.48
C ILE A 357 19.74 3.15 15.86
N ALA A 358 18.64 3.19 16.61
CA ALA A 358 18.46 2.52 17.91
C ALA A 358 18.02 1.06 17.71
#